data_AF-A0A7W1T6P9-F1
#
_entry.id   AF-A0A7W1T6P9-F1
#
_cell.length_a   1.000
_cell.length_b   1.000
_cell.length_c   1.000
_cell.angle_alpha   90.00
_cell.angle_beta   90.00
_cell.angle_gamma   90.00
#
_symmetry.space_group_name_H-M   'P 1'
#
loop_
_entity.id
_entity.type
_entity.pdbx_description
1 polymer ?
#
loop_
_entity_poly.entity_id
_entity_poly.type
_entity_poly.pdbx_seq_one_letter_code
_entity_poly.pdbx_strand_id
1 'polypeptide(L)'
;MIGFDASHTRAHIYRSILEAIALTMKNRVDEMCAELGISLGKLILSDGGSNSGLLMPIFADVFGIRTARNEVNGSASLGAAICVAVALNIYSS
;
A
#
# COMPACT_ATOMS: atom_id res chain seq x y z
N MET A 1 -10.79 -20.47 3.28
CA MET A 1 -10.87 -20.15 1.84
C MET A 1 -12.25 -20.55 1.37
N ILE A 2 -13.04 -19.60 0.87
CA ILE A 2 -14.40 -19.87 0.38
C ILE A 2 -14.36 -19.91 -1.15
N GLY A 3 -15.18 -20.77 -1.77
CA GLY A 3 -15.23 -20.91 -3.23
C GLY A 3 -14.10 -21.74 -3.86
N PHE A 4 -13.38 -22.54 -3.06
CA PHE A 4 -12.32 -23.41 -3.56
C PHE A 4 -12.87 -24.72 -4.14
N ASP A 5 -12.40 -25.11 -5.32
CA ASP A 5 -12.79 -26.35 -6.00
C ASP A 5 -11.61 -26.94 -6.80
N ALA A 6 -11.85 -28.06 -7.50
CA ALA A 6 -10.84 -28.78 -8.28
C ALA A 6 -10.30 -28.01 -9.51
N SER A 7 -10.96 -26.94 -9.95
CA SER A 7 -10.47 -26.07 -11.03
C SER A 7 -9.39 -25.09 -10.54
N HIS A 8 -9.27 -24.92 -9.22
CA HIS A 8 -8.34 -23.96 -8.66
C HIS A 8 -6.89 -24.43 -8.68
N THR A 9 -6.00 -23.50 -8.99
CA THR A 9 -4.55 -23.75 -8.96
C THR A 9 -3.87 -22.90 -7.89
N ARG A 10 -2.58 -23.16 -7.64
CA ARG A 10 -1.74 -22.32 -6.77
C ARG A 10 -1.79 -20.83 -7.13
N ALA A 11 -1.99 -20.51 -8.41
CA ALA A 11 -2.08 -19.12 -8.87
C ALA A 11 -3.33 -18.42 -8.33
N HIS A 12 -4.46 -19.12 -8.24
CA HIS A 12 -5.69 -18.57 -7.67
C HIS A 12 -5.54 -18.34 -6.16
N ILE A 13 -4.91 -19.28 -5.44
CA ILE A 13 -4.61 -19.10 -4.02
C ILE A 13 -3.70 -17.88 -3.82
N TYR A 14 -2.60 -17.81 -4.57
CA TYR A 14 -1.67 -16.68 -4.50
C TYR A 14 -2.36 -15.34 -4.75
N ARG A 15 -3.16 -15.24 -5.82
CA ARG A 15 -3.92 -14.03 -6.14
C ARG A 15 -4.92 -13.67 -5.04
N SER A 16 -5.65 -14.66 -4.50
CA SER A 16 -6.62 -14.42 -3.42
C SER A 16 -5.96 -13.87 -2.15
N ILE A 17 -4.72 -14.28 -1.85
CA ILE A 17 -3.96 -13.75 -0.72
C ILE A 17 -3.60 -12.28 -0.96
N LEU A 18 -3.13 -11.93 -2.17
CA LEU A 18 -2.81 -10.55 -2.51
C LEU A 18 -4.05 -9.63 -2.45
N GLU A 19 -5.18 -10.09 -2.97
CA GLU A 19 -6.46 -9.37 -2.91
C GLU A 19 -6.95 -9.23 -1.48
N ALA A 20 -6.81 -10.27 -0.64
CA ALA A 20 -7.16 -10.20 0.77
C ALA A 20 -6.35 -9.15 1.53
N ILE A 21 -5.06 -9.00 1.23
CA ILE A 21 -4.21 -7.95 1.81
C ILE A 21 -4.75 -6.56 1.43
N ALA A 22 -5.05 -6.33 0.14
CA ALA A 22 -5.55 -5.06 -0.34
C ALA A 22 -6.92 -4.69 0.25
N LEU A 23 -7.87 -5.65 0.27
CA LEU A 23 -9.21 -5.46 0.84
C LEU A 23 -9.16 -5.20 2.35
N THR A 24 -8.29 -5.92 3.06
CA THR A 24 -8.10 -5.69 4.51
C THR A 24 -7.60 -4.27 4.75
N MET A 25 -6.61 -3.82 3.98
CA MET A 25 -6.10 -2.45 4.10
C MET A 25 -7.17 -1.41 3.77
N LYS A 26 -7.95 -1.62 2.71
CA LYS A 26 -9.04 -0.73 2.30
C LYS A 26 -10.07 -0.55 3.40
N ASN A 27 -10.50 -1.64 4.04
CA ASN A 27 -11.44 -1.57 5.16
C ASN A 27 -10.90 -0.72 6.32
N ARG A 28 -9.62 -0.90 6.69
CA ARG A 28 -9.01 -0.11 7.77
C ARG A 28 -8.91 1.37 7.39
N VAL A 29 -8.45 1.63 6.17
CA VAL A 29 -8.23 2.99 5.68
C VAL A 29 -9.55 3.74 5.50
N ASP A 30 -10.62 3.07 5.07
CA ASP A 30 -11.95 3.67 4.95
C ASP A 30 -12.54 4.05 6.29
N GLU A 31 -12.37 3.20 7.31
CA GLU A 31 -12.73 3.53 8.69
C GLU A 31 -11.95 4.76 9.19
N MET A 32 -10.64 4.80 8.96
CA MET A 32 -9.82 5.98 9.32
C MET A 32 -10.26 7.25 8.59
N CYS A 33 -10.59 7.15 7.29
CA CYS A 33 -11.05 8.28 6.50
C CYS A 33 -12.42 8.78 6.98
N ALA A 34 -13.33 7.87 7.35
CA ALA A 34 -14.62 8.20 7.92
C ALA A 34 -14.49 8.91 9.27
N GLU A 35 -13.59 8.45 10.15
CA GLU A 35 -13.32 9.10 11.45
C GLU A 35 -12.73 10.51 11.29
N LEU A 36 -11.84 10.70 10.32
CA LEU A 36 -11.18 11.98 10.06
C LEU A 36 -12.00 12.92 9.16
N GLY A 37 -13.06 12.43 8.51
CA GLY A 37 -13.85 13.18 7.53
C GLY A 37 -13.07 13.57 6.27
N ILE A 38 -12.05 12.78 5.90
CA ILE A 38 -11.17 13.06 4.75
C ILE A 38 -11.39 12.06 3.61
N SER A 39 -10.93 12.40 2.41
CA SER A 39 -10.88 11.51 1.25
C SER A 39 -9.45 11.35 0.73
N LEU A 40 -9.16 10.19 0.16
CA LEU A 40 -7.84 9.87 -0.39
C LEU A 40 -7.77 10.21 -1.87
N GLY A 41 -6.78 11.02 -2.26
CA GLY A 41 -6.52 11.34 -3.67
C GLY A 41 -5.40 10.52 -4.33
N LYS A 42 -4.53 9.89 -3.53
CA LYS A 42 -3.36 9.14 -4.01
C LYS A 42 -2.94 8.11 -2.98
N LEU A 43 -2.52 6.93 -3.45
CA LEU A 43 -1.90 5.91 -2.62
C LEU A 43 -0.43 5.76 -2.98
N ILE A 44 0.46 5.82 -1.98
CA ILE A 44 1.89 5.54 -2.17
C ILE A 44 2.20 4.21 -1.51
N LEU A 45 2.66 3.24 -2.30
CA LEU A 45 3.13 1.95 -1.83
C LEU A 45 4.66 1.99 -1.80
N SER A 46 5.25 1.63 -0.67
CA SER A 46 6.71 1.61 -0.48
C SER A 46 7.20 0.20 -0.15
N ASP A 47 8.51 0.02 -0.33
CA ASP A 47 9.27 -1.17 0.06
C ASP A 47 8.73 -2.45 -0.60
N GLY A 48 8.93 -3.62 0.00
CA GLY A 48 8.81 -4.92 -0.68
C GLY A 48 7.54 -5.12 -1.53
N GLY A 49 6.37 -4.75 -1.02
CA GLY A 49 5.10 -4.88 -1.75
C GLY A 49 5.01 -4.03 -3.02
N SER A 50 5.68 -2.87 -3.05
CA SER A 50 5.69 -1.95 -4.19
C SER A 50 6.50 -2.46 -5.39
N ASN A 51 7.37 -3.45 -5.17
CA ASN A 51 8.12 -4.12 -6.25
C ASN A 51 7.28 -5.15 -7.02
N SER A 52 6.10 -5.51 -6.51
CA SER A 52 5.22 -6.47 -7.18
C SER A 52 4.42 -5.81 -8.31
N GLY A 53 4.65 -6.27 -9.54
CA GLY A 53 3.88 -5.84 -10.71
C GLY A 53 2.40 -6.22 -10.65
N LEU A 54 2.02 -7.19 -9.81
CA LEU A 54 0.62 -7.63 -9.64
C LEU A 54 -0.07 -6.93 -8.45
N LEU A 55 0.66 -6.68 -7.36
CA LEU A 55 0.08 -6.06 -6.16
C LEU A 55 -0.29 -4.60 -6.41
N MET A 56 0.53 -3.86 -7.16
CA MET A 56 0.32 -2.45 -7.47
C MET A 56 -1.03 -2.18 -8.16
N PRO A 57 -1.41 -2.91 -9.25
CA PRO A 57 -2.75 -2.81 -9.83
C PRO A 57 -3.87 -3.27 -8.91
N ILE A 58 -3.71 -4.37 -8.16
CA ILE A 58 -4.75 -4.85 -7.22
C ILE A 58 -5.12 -3.76 -6.21
N PHE A 59 -4.12 -3.06 -5.65
CA PHE A 59 -4.38 -1.93 -4.76
C PHE A 59 -5.05 -0.75 -5.47
N ALA A 60 -4.67 -0.44 -6.72
CA ALA A 60 -5.33 0.61 -7.48
C ALA A 60 -6.81 0.31 -7.71
N ASP A 61 -7.12 -0.94 -8.08
CA ASP A 61 -8.49 -1.40 -8.35
C ASP A 61 -9.33 -1.43 -7.06
N VAL A 62 -8.78 -1.96 -5.96
CA VAL A 62 -9.49 -2.04 -4.67
C VAL A 62 -9.75 -0.65 -4.06
N PHE A 63 -8.79 0.28 -4.17
CA PHE A 63 -8.96 1.62 -3.62
C PHE A 63 -9.67 2.59 -4.57
N GLY A 64 -9.75 2.26 -5.87
CA GLY A 64 -10.32 3.13 -6.89
C GLY A 64 -9.53 4.41 -7.15
N ILE A 65 -8.24 4.46 -6.78
CA ILE A 65 -7.37 5.62 -6.91
C ILE A 65 -6.00 5.23 -7.46
N ARG A 66 -5.28 6.20 -8.03
CA ARG A 66 -3.94 5.96 -8.59
C ARG A 66 -2.94 5.58 -7.50
N THR A 67 -2.27 4.46 -7.71
CA THR A 67 -1.12 4.02 -6.90
C THR A 67 0.18 4.59 -7.48
N ALA A 68 1.12 4.93 -6.60
CA ALA A 68 2.47 5.32 -6.95
C ALA A 68 3.46 4.53 -6.11
N ARG A 69 4.65 4.28 -6.68
CA ARG A 69 5.79 3.72 -5.95
C ARG A 69 6.88 4.77 -5.81
N ASN A 70 7.63 4.72 -4.70
CA ASN A 70 8.81 5.57 -4.55
C ASN A 70 9.92 5.09 -5.50
N GLU A 71 10.69 6.03 -6.04
CA GLU A 71 11.90 5.72 -6.80
C GLU A 71 13.02 5.19 -5.89
N VAL A 72 13.08 5.72 -4.66
CA VAL A 72 14.07 5.34 -3.65
C VAL A 72 13.48 4.28 -2.72
N ASN A 73 14.18 3.15 -2.60
CA ASN A 73 13.89 2.11 -1.61
C ASN A 73 14.40 2.53 -0.22
N GLY A 74 13.76 2.04 0.85
CA GLY A 74 14.15 2.39 2.22
C GLY A 74 13.44 3.63 2.74
N SER A 75 12.12 3.67 2.55
CA SER A 75 11.27 4.80 2.96
C SER A 75 11.39 5.13 4.45
N ALA A 76 11.50 4.09 5.30
CA ALA A 76 11.71 4.24 6.74
C ALA A 76 13.04 4.92 7.09
N SER A 77 14.14 4.50 6.45
CA SER A 77 15.46 5.08 6.69
C SER A 77 15.56 6.53 6.22
N LEU A 78 14.92 6.84 5.09
CA LEU A 78 14.82 8.20 4.59
C LEU A 78 14.03 9.09 5.55
N GLY A 79 12.93 8.60 6.10
CA GLY A 79 12.14 9.31 7.12
C GLY A 79 12.99 9.66 8.35
N ALA A 80 13.79 8.72 8.86
CA ALA A 80 14.69 8.97 9.98
C ALA A 80 15.76 10.04 9.64
N ALA A 81 16.34 9.98 8.45
CA ALA A 81 17.31 10.97 7.99
C ALA A 81 16.69 12.38 7.87
N ILE A 82 15.46 12.49 7.38
CA ILE A 82 14.72 13.76 7.32
C ILE A 82 14.54 14.34 8.71
N CYS A 83 14.08 13.54 9.69
CA CYS A 83 13.92 14.00 11.07
C CYS A 83 15.22 14.59 11.66
N VAL A 84 16.36 13.92 11.44
CA VAL A 84 17.67 14.40 11.92
C VAL A 84 18.09 15.68 11.18
N ALA A 85 17.90 15.74 9.88
CA ALA A 85 18.31 16.89 9.09
C ALA A 85 17.51 18.15 9.43
N VAL A 86 16.21 18.01 9.74
CA VAL A 86 15.37 19.10 10.26
C VAL A 86 15.82 19.50 11.67
N ALA A 87 16.08 18.54 12.57
CA ALA A 87 16.55 18.82 13.93
C ALA A 87 17.89 19.57 13.96
N LEU A 88 18.77 19.32 13.00
CA LEU A 88 20.06 20.01 12.84
C LEU A 88 19.96 21.33 12.05
N ASN A 89 18.76 21.77 11.66
CA ASN A 89 18.53 22.93 10.78
C ASN A 89 19.30 22.85 9.45
N ILE A 90 19.64 21.64 8.98
CA ILE A 90 20.19 21.42 7.63
C ILE A 90 19.10 21.66 6.58
N TYR A 91 17.86 21.28 6.91
CA TYR A 91 16.65 21.67 6.20
C TYR A 91 15.74 22.47 7.13
N SER A 92 15.01 23.44 6.56
CA SER A 92 14.14 24.34 7.31
C SER A 92 12.83 23.70 7.78
N SER A 93 12.36 22.67 7.07
CA SER A 93 11.06 22.00 7.28
C SER A 93 11.03 20.65 6.58
#